data_AF-A0A962G1I9-F1
#
_entry.id   AF-A0A962G1I9-F1
#
_cell.length_a   1.000
_cell.length_b   1.000
_cell.length_c   1.000
_cell.angle_alpha   90.00
_cell.angle_beta   90.00
_cell.angle_gamma   90.00
#
_symmetry.space_group_name_H-M   'P 1'
#
loop_
_entity.id
_entity.type
_entity.pdbx_description
1 polymer ?
#
loop_
_entity_poly.entity_id
_entity_poly.type
_entity_poly.pdbx_seq_one_letter_code
_entity_poly.pdbx_strand_id
1 'polypeptide(L)' 'MAVKNKAIDRDRNGRICRKYTGKVWNWFPDGTPSWWTNLHMNRPRRRMNTHLCHLVVSGMDPDELVFPLGNNKPHHYYW' A
#
# COMPACT_ATOMS: atom_id res chain seq x y z
N MET A 1 2.02 -16.93 15.94
CA MET A 1 1.40 -18.02 15.15
C MET A 1 1.08 -17.50 13.75
N ALA A 2 1.74 -18.01 12.71
CA ALA A 2 1.48 -17.58 11.34
C ALA A 2 0.26 -18.34 10.78
N VAL A 3 -0.82 -17.61 10.48
CA VAL A 3 -2.12 -18.16 10.05
C VAL A 3 -2.07 -18.86 8.67
N LYS A 4 -1.00 -18.64 7.88
CA LYS A 4 -0.91 -19.03 6.46
C LYS A 4 0.35 -19.87 6.16
N ASN A 5 0.48 -21.04 6.78
CA ASN A 5 1.61 -21.93 6.52
C ASN A 5 1.25 -23.42 6.61
N LYS A 6 -0.03 -23.77 6.43
CA LYS A 6 -0.46 -25.17 6.44
C LYS A 6 -0.16 -25.81 5.08
N ALA A 7 0.01 -27.13 5.05
CA ALA A 7 0.23 -27.87 3.79
C ALA A 7 -0.91 -27.65 2.78
N ILE A 8 -2.15 -27.48 3.26
CA ILE A 8 -3.32 -27.14 2.44
C ILE A 8 -3.21 -25.78 1.75
N ASP A 9 -2.40 -24.87 2.29
CA ASP A 9 -2.17 -23.55 1.72
C ASP A 9 -1.14 -23.60 0.58
N ARG A 10 -0.60 -24.78 0.22
CA ARG A 10 0.44 -24.95 -0.80
C ARG A 10 -0.11 -25.65 -2.06
N ASP A 11 0.45 -25.28 -3.21
CA ASP A 11 0.20 -25.97 -4.47
C ASP A 11 1.05 -27.24 -4.60
N ARG A 12 0.88 -27.99 -5.70
CA ARG A 12 1.66 -29.20 -5.99
C ARG A 12 3.17 -28.95 -6.07
N ASN A 13 3.60 -27.70 -6.23
CA ASN A 13 4.99 -27.26 -6.32
C ASN A 13 5.48 -26.62 -5.00
N GLY A 14 4.70 -26.71 -3.91
CA GLY A 14 5.06 -26.16 -2.59
C GLY A 14 4.93 -24.63 -2.48
N ARG A 15 4.42 -23.93 -3.49
CA ARG A 15 4.19 -22.48 -3.45
C ARG A 15 2.88 -22.16 -2.76
N ILE A 16 2.78 -20.98 -2.16
CA ILE A 16 1.55 -20.54 -1.50
C ILE A 16 0.41 -20.42 -2.54
N CYS A 17 -0.66 -21.18 -2.35
CA CYS A 17 -1.83 -21.18 -3.20
C CYS A 17 -2.65 -19.90 -2.94
N ARG A 18 -2.60 -18.97 -3.91
CA ARG A 18 -3.35 -17.71 -3.86
C ARG A 18 -4.88 -17.90 -3.81
N LYS A 19 -5.40 -19.06 -4.18
CA LYS A 19 -6.84 -19.38 -4.04
C LYS A 19 -7.29 -19.38 -2.58
N TYR A 20 -6.45 -19.88 -1.67
CA TYR A 20 -6.76 -20.02 -0.24
C TYR A 20 -6.16 -18.90 0.63
N THR A 21 -5.11 -18.23 0.14
CA THR A 21 -4.38 -17.20 0.90
C THR A 21 -4.47 -15.80 0.29
N GLY A 22 -4.90 -15.71 -0.98
CA GLY A 22 -5.18 -14.46 -1.64
C GLY A 22 -6.36 -13.77 -0.98
N LYS A 23 -6.40 -12.44 -1.09
CA LYS A 23 -7.61 -11.71 -0.72
C LYS A 23 -8.72 -12.23 -1.63
N VAL A 24 -9.70 -12.93 -1.05
CA VAL A 24 -11.05 -12.97 -1.62
C VAL A 24 -11.39 -11.56 -2.09
N TRP A 25 -11.99 -11.47 -3.26
CA TRP A 25 -12.36 -10.22 -3.92
C TRP A 25 -13.27 -9.39 -2.99
N ASN A 26 -12.66 -8.66 -2.06
CA ASN A 26 -13.39 -7.81 -1.13
C ASN A 26 -13.67 -6.52 -1.89
N TRP A 27 -14.88 -6.43 -2.45
CA TRP A 27 -15.51 -5.16 -2.84
C TRP A 27 -15.94 -4.34 -1.58
N PHE A 28 -15.51 -4.78 -0.39
CA PHE A 28 -15.59 -4.20 0.96
C PHE A 28 -16.98 -4.24 1.65
N PRO A 29 -17.24 -5.25 2.51
CA PRO A 29 -18.33 -5.19 3.48
C PRO A 29 -17.92 -4.57 4.84
N ASP A 30 -16.76 -4.94 5.41
CA ASP A 30 -16.28 -4.49 6.73
C ASP A 30 -14.78 -4.10 6.68
N GLY A 31 -14.38 -3.29 5.71
CA GLY A 31 -12.95 -3.02 5.51
C GLY A 31 -12.63 -1.79 4.70
N THR A 32 -11.43 -1.25 4.95
CA THR A 32 -10.97 -0.02 4.29
C THR A 32 -10.65 -0.23 2.82
N PRO A 33 -11.24 0.58 1.90
CA PRO A 33 -10.97 0.47 0.48
C PRO A 33 -9.48 0.46 0.16
N SER A 34 -9.08 -0.39 -0.78
CA SER A 34 -7.66 -0.57 -1.14
C SER A 34 -7.06 0.72 -1.72
N TRP A 35 -7.87 1.47 -2.49
CA TRP A 35 -7.48 2.79 -3.00
C TRP A 35 -7.25 3.77 -1.85
N TRP A 36 -8.13 3.84 -0.85
CA TRP A 36 -7.99 4.71 0.32
C TRP A 36 -6.77 4.34 1.15
N THR A 37 -6.57 3.05 1.41
CA THR A 37 -5.41 2.55 2.15
C THR A 37 -4.11 2.90 1.43
N ASN A 38 -4.06 2.77 0.10
CA ASN A 38 -2.87 3.11 -0.67
C ASN A 38 -2.62 4.62 -0.73
N LEU A 39 -3.70 5.40 -0.87
CA LEU A 39 -3.62 6.84 -1.02
C LEU A 39 -3.29 7.52 0.30
N HIS A 40 -3.75 7.00 1.43
CA HIS A 40 -3.66 7.70 2.71
C HIS A 40 -2.94 6.96 3.84
N MET A 41 -2.88 5.63 3.84
CA MET A 41 -2.29 4.89 4.96
C MET A 41 -0.90 4.33 4.65
N ASN A 42 -0.78 3.62 3.53
CA ASN A 42 0.43 2.87 3.24
C ASN A 42 1.51 3.78 2.67
N ARG A 43 1.18 4.68 1.72
CA ARG A 43 2.19 5.35 0.89
C ARG A 43 1.83 6.73 0.29
N PRO A 44 0.99 7.62 0.87
CA PRO A 44 0.73 8.97 0.30
C PRO A 44 2.02 9.70 -0.08
N ARG A 45 2.96 9.72 0.87
CA ARG A 45 4.24 10.41 0.74
C ARG A 45 5.17 9.81 -0.30
N ARG A 46 5.09 8.50 -0.57
CA ARG A 46 5.94 7.93 -1.64
C ARG A 46 5.53 8.45 -2.99
N ARG A 47 4.23 8.65 -3.24
CA ARG A 47 3.76 9.25 -4.50
C ARG A 47 4.18 10.71 -4.61
N MET A 48 4.00 11.49 -3.55
CA MET A 48 4.46 12.88 -3.50
C MET A 48 5.98 12.99 -3.66
N ASN A 49 6.77 12.18 -2.95
CA ASN A 49 8.22 12.16 -3.09
C ASN A 49 8.65 11.73 -4.50
N THR A 50 8.05 10.69 -5.08
CA THR A 50 8.34 10.30 -6.47
C THR A 50 8.04 11.43 -7.43
N HIS A 51 6.91 12.12 -7.26
CA HIS A 51 6.57 13.28 -8.08
C HIS A 51 7.58 14.42 -7.92
N LEU A 52 7.95 14.78 -6.68
CA LEU A 52 8.97 15.80 -6.41
C LEU A 52 10.34 15.42 -6.99
N CYS A 53 10.76 14.16 -6.87
CA CYS A 53 11.98 13.67 -7.50
C CYS A 53 11.91 13.78 -9.04
N HIS A 54 10.76 13.50 -9.65
CA HIS A 54 10.58 13.71 -11.09
C HIS A 54 10.70 15.19 -11.47
N LEU A 55 10.19 16.11 -10.63
CA LEU A 55 10.32 17.54 -10.86
C LEU A 55 11.78 18.01 -10.80
N VAL A 56 12.56 17.53 -9.82
CA VAL A 56 14.01 17.77 -9.76
C VAL A 56 14.71 17.28 -11.03
N VAL A 57 14.41 16.05 -11.46
CA VAL A 57 14.98 15.48 -12.69
C VAL A 57 14.57 16.30 -13.93
N SER A 58 13.37 16.88 -13.95
CA SER A 58 12.92 17.77 -15.03
C SER A 58 13.53 19.17 -15.01
N GLY A 59 14.41 19.48 -14.06
CA GLY A 59 15.15 20.74 -13.99
C GLY A 59 14.63 21.75 -12.97
N MET A 60 13.71 21.36 -12.09
CA MET A 60 13.27 22.21 -10.98
C MET A 60 14.34 22.23 -9.88
N ASP A 61 14.55 23.39 -9.26
CA ASP A 61 15.53 23.54 -8.19
C ASP A 61 15.11 22.71 -6.95
N PRO A 62 15.92 21.75 -6.48
CA PRO A 62 15.62 20.98 -5.29
C PRO A 62 15.49 21.84 -4.02
N ASP A 63 16.14 22.99 -3.94
CA ASP A 63 16.09 23.86 -2.76
C ASP A 63 14.74 24.59 -2.63
N GLU A 64 14.01 24.74 -3.74
CA GLU A 64 12.64 25.28 -3.76
C GLU A 64 11.58 24.21 -3.43
N LEU A 65 11.96 22.94 -3.39
CA LEU A 65 11.05 21.82 -3.20
C LEU A 65 11.00 21.34 -1.74
N VAL A 66 9.84 21.49 -1.12
CA VAL A 66 9.63 21.01 0.26
C VAL A 66 9.08 19.58 0.23
N PHE A 67 9.92 18.63 0.63
CA PHE A 67 9.48 17.25 0.83
C PHE A 67 8.55 17.13 2.04
N PRO A 68 7.46 16.34 1.96
CA PRO A 68 6.60 16.12 3.11
C PRO A 68 7.37 15.33 4.18
N LEU A 69 7.58 15.94 5.36
CA LEU A 69 8.34 15.34 6.48
C LEU A 69 7.44 14.67 7.55
N GLY A 70 6.18 15.03 7.66
CA GLY A 70 5.25 14.56 8.72
C GLY A 70 4.54 13.23 8.45
N ASN A 71 4.01 12.61 9.51
CA ASN A 71 3.14 11.43 9.42
C ASN A 71 1.70 11.85 9.73
N ASN A 72 0.89 12.08 8.70
CA ASN A 72 -0.52 12.45 8.87
C ASN A 72 -1.40 11.29 8.40
N LYS A 73 -1.67 10.33 9.29
CA LYS A 73 -2.64 9.27 9.02
C LYS A 73 -4.04 9.88 9.14
N PRO A 74 -4.96 9.60 8.20
CA PRO A 74 -6.33 10.08 8.33
C PRO A 74 -6.96 9.52 9.59
N HIS A 75 -7.76 10.36 10.25
CA HIS A 75 -8.62 9.95 11.36
C HIS A 75 -9.91 9.26 10.89
N HIS A 76 -10.23 9.34 9.58
CA HIS A 76 -11.37 8.65 9.00
C HIS A 76 -10.99 7.23 8.60
N TYR A 77 -11.47 6.28 9.39
CA TYR A 77 -11.33 4.85 9.14
C TYR A 77 -12.67 4.30 8.65
N TYR A 78 -12.61 3.44 7.64
CA TYR A 78 -13.77 2.67 7.22
C TYR A 78 -13.85 1.45 8.15
N TRP A 79 -15.04 1.20 8.72
CA TRP A 79 -15.34 0.07 9.58
C TRP A 79 -15.72 -1.16 8.75
#